data_AF-A0A841IV85-F1
#
_entry.id   AF-A0A841IV85-F1
#
_cell.length_a   1.000
_cell.length_b   1.000
_cell.length_c   1.000
_cell.angle_alpha   90.00
_cell.angle_beta   90.00
_cell.angle_gamma   90.00
#
_symmetry.space_group_name_H-M   'P 1'
#
loop_
_entity.id
_entity.type
_entity.pdbx_description
1 polymer ?
#
loop_
_entity_poly.entity_id
_entity_poly.type
_entity_poly.pdbx_seq_one_letter_code
_entity_poly.pdbx_strand_id
1 'polypeptide(L)'
;MRSRPAGDRGAATAEAAMVLPSLVLVLAVAVGAVTAADARLACSDAARVGARALARGEHGEHARALALDTAPPGAVVRLSRKGGAAHVTVTARVAGLEVGGSAAVLLEPGVSPPPPEDVP
;
A
#
# COMPACT_ATOMS: atom_id res chain seq x y z
N MET A 1 67.00 10.35 2.09
CA MET A 1 65.97 9.74 1.23
C MET A 1 64.59 10.09 1.78
N ARG A 2 63.77 10.89 1.07
CA ARG A 2 62.34 11.03 1.36
C ARG A 2 61.58 10.36 0.23
N SER A 3 60.97 9.21 0.52
CA SER A 3 60.09 8.51 -0.42
C SER A 3 58.79 9.31 -0.57
N ARG A 4 58.40 9.65 -1.81
CA ARG A 4 57.09 10.26 -2.09
C ARG A 4 56.01 9.17 -2.06
N PRO A 5 54.82 9.45 -1.51
CA PRO A 5 53.75 8.47 -1.46
C PRO A 5 53.21 8.23 -2.87
N ALA A 6 53.29 6.97 -3.33
CA ALA A 6 52.66 6.50 -4.57
C ALA A 6 51.12 6.36 -4.46
N GLY A 7 50.50 6.95 -3.44
CA GLY A 7 49.10 6.71 -3.05
C GLY A 7 48.05 7.55 -3.76
N ASP A 8 48.40 8.74 -4.27
CA ASP A 8 47.42 9.72 -4.76
C ASP A 8 46.73 9.29 -6.07
N ARG A 9 47.49 8.64 -6.96
CA ARG A 9 46.97 8.22 -8.28
C ARG A 9 46.03 7.02 -8.18
N GLY A 10 46.23 6.15 -7.18
CA GLY A 10 45.35 5.02 -6.88
C GLY A 10 44.09 5.42 -6.10
N ALA A 11 44.21 6.40 -5.21
CA ALA A 11 43.08 6.98 -4.47
C ALA A 11 42.06 7.62 -5.40
N ALA A 12 42.48 8.47 -6.35
CA ALA A 12 41.57 9.12 -7.30
C ALA A 12 40.81 8.11 -8.19
N THR A 13 41.47 7.01 -8.61
CA THR A 13 40.81 5.94 -9.37
C THR A 13 39.91 5.07 -8.49
N ALA A 14 40.26 4.84 -7.22
CA ALA A 14 39.44 4.12 -6.27
C ALA A 14 38.19 4.92 -5.90
N GLU A 15 38.31 6.24 -5.72
CA GLU A 15 37.19 7.14 -5.49
C GLU A 15 36.23 7.13 -6.69
N ALA A 16 36.74 7.34 -7.90
CA ALA A 16 35.93 7.28 -9.12
C ALA A 16 35.27 5.91 -9.33
N ALA A 17 35.96 4.81 -8.96
CA ALA A 17 35.41 3.46 -9.02
C ALA A 17 34.26 3.24 -8.02
N MET A 18 34.20 4.00 -6.92
CA MET A 18 33.09 3.94 -5.94
C MET A 18 31.94 4.89 -6.26
N VAL A 19 32.15 5.91 -7.12
CA VAL A 19 31.09 6.83 -7.55
C VAL A 19 30.02 6.11 -8.39
N LEU A 20 30.42 5.30 -9.36
CA LEU A 20 29.46 4.57 -10.19
C LEU A 20 28.56 3.61 -9.39
N PRO A 21 29.09 2.70 -8.54
CA PRO A 21 28.23 1.80 -7.76
C PRO A 21 27.38 2.56 -6.72
N SER A 22 27.86 3.66 -6.15
CA SER A 22 27.05 4.48 -5.24
C SER A 22 25.90 5.18 -5.96
N LEU A 23 26.12 5.75 -7.16
CA LEU A 23 25.06 6.32 -7.98
C LEU A 23 24.04 5.27 -8.41
N VAL A 24 24.49 4.07 -8.82
CA VAL A 24 23.60 2.94 -9.15
C VAL A 24 22.77 2.54 -7.94
N LEU A 25 23.37 2.48 -6.74
CA LEU A 25 22.65 2.18 -5.50
C LEU A 25 21.60 3.24 -5.19
N VAL A 26 21.96 4.53 -5.26
CA VAL A 26 21.02 5.64 -5.03
C VAL A 26 19.87 5.60 -6.03
N LEU A 27 20.15 5.34 -7.31
CA LEU A 27 19.14 5.20 -8.34
C LEU A 27 18.22 3.99 -8.05
N ALA A 28 18.78 2.84 -7.69
CA ALA A 28 18.00 1.66 -7.33
C ALA A 28 17.09 1.92 -6.13
N VAL A 29 17.57 2.63 -5.11
CA VAL A 29 16.76 3.06 -3.95
C VAL A 29 15.67 4.03 -4.39
N ALA A 30 15.97 5.01 -5.25
CA ALA A 30 14.98 5.98 -5.73
C ALA A 30 13.86 5.29 -6.52
N VAL A 31 14.21 4.37 -7.44
CA VAL A 31 13.22 3.55 -8.17
C VAL A 31 12.43 2.67 -7.20
N GLY A 32 13.09 2.04 -6.22
CA GLY A 32 12.42 1.28 -5.16
C GLY A 32 11.42 2.11 -4.36
N ALA A 33 11.75 3.36 -4.05
CA ALA A 33 10.86 4.27 -3.33
C ALA A 33 9.64 4.67 -4.19
N VAL A 34 9.84 4.98 -5.47
CA VAL A 34 8.75 5.31 -6.39
C VAL A 34 7.80 4.13 -6.58
N THR A 35 8.34 2.92 -6.77
CA THR A 35 7.53 1.70 -6.92
C THR A 35 6.74 1.37 -5.64
N ALA A 36 7.34 1.55 -4.46
CA ALA A 36 6.63 1.40 -3.19
C ALA A 36 5.54 2.46 -2.99
N ALA A 37 5.79 3.71 -3.41
CA ALA A 37 4.79 4.78 -3.34
C ALA A 37 3.59 4.51 -4.24
N ASP A 38 3.82 4.06 -5.47
CA ASP A 38 2.77 3.69 -6.43
C ASP A 38 1.90 2.55 -5.89
N ALA A 39 2.53 1.49 -5.38
CA ALA A 39 1.82 0.39 -4.73
C ALA A 39 1.01 0.82 -3.51
N ARG A 40 1.49 1.81 -2.74
CA ARG A 40 0.77 2.36 -1.60
C ARG A 40 -0.46 3.16 -2.03
N LEU A 41 -0.37 3.94 -3.11
CA LEU A 41 -1.52 4.62 -3.71
C LEU A 41 -2.56 3.59 -4.20
N ALA A 42 -2.13 2.58 -4.95
CA ALA A 42 -2.98 1.51 -5.43
C ALA A 42 -3.69 0.76 -4.28
N CYS A 43 -2.99 0.47 -3.18
CA CYS A 43 -3.62 -0.12 -1.98
C CYS A 43 -4.68 0.80 -1.35
N SER A 44 -4.43 2.11 -1.30
CA SER A 44 -5.38 3.09 -0.78
C SER A 44 -6.64 3.18 -1.65
N ASP A 45 -6.47 3.17 -2.97
CA ASP A 45 -7.59 3.24 -3.91
C ASP A 45 -8.38 1.94 -3.93
N ALA A 46 -7.72 0.78 -3.90
CA ALA A 46 -8.37 -0.52 -3.72
C ALA A 46 -9.18 -0.59 -2.42
N ALA A 47 -8.64 -0.07 -1.31
CA ALA A 47 -9.39 -0.01 -0.06
C ALA A 47 -10.66 0.85 -0.19
N ARG A 48 -10.57 2.00 -0.87
CA ARG A 48 -11.72 2.88 -1.12
C ARG A 48 -12.75 2.24 -2.04
N VAL A 49 -12.33 1.53 -3.08
CA VAL A 49 -13.23 0.77 -3.98
C VAL A 49 -14.01 -0.27 -3.19
N GLY A 50 -13.32 -1.08 -2.39
CA GLY A 50 -13.96 -2.06 -1.51
C GLY A 50 -14.91 -1.42 -0.50
N ALA A 51 -14.50 -0.32 0.15
CA ALA A 51 -15.34 0.38 1.12
C ALA A 51 -16.61 0.94 0.45
N ARG A 52 -16.50 1.56 -0.72
CA ARG A 52 -17.66 2.05 -1.49
C ARG A 52 -18.58 0.92 -1.94
N ALA A 53 -18.05 -0.26 -2.29
CA ALA A 53 -18.86 -1.43 -2.58
C ALA A 53 -19.68 -1.86 -1.34
N LEU A 54 -19.04 -1.95 -0.18
CA LEU A 54 -19.73 -2.29 1.08
C LEU A 54 -20.78 -1.26 1.47
N ALA A 55 -20.54 0.03 1.20
CA ALA A 55 -21.49 1.11 1.42
C ALA A 55 -22.75 0.99 0.55
N ARG A 56 -22.60 0.44 -0.67
CA ARG A 56 -23.72 0.13 -1.58
C ARG A 56 -24.49 -1.13 -1.19
N GLY A 57 -24.11 -1.80 -0.10
CA GLY A 57 -24.72 -3.05 0.34
C GLY A 57 -24.21 -4.29 -0.37
N GLU A 58 -23.12 -4.19 -1.15
CA GLU A 58 -22.53 -5.34 -1.83
C GLU A 58 -22.08 -6.43 -0.84
N HIS A 59 -22.19 -7.69 -1.27
CA HIS A 59 -21.69 -8.82 -0.50
C HIS A 59 -20.18 -8.73 -0.30
N GLY A 60 -19.69 -9.21 0.85
CA GLY A 60 -18.28 -9.10 1.23
C GLY A 60 -17.31 -9.67 0.19
N GLU A 61 -17.61 -10.84 -0.39
CA GLU A 61 -16.79 -11.44 -1.44
C GLU A 61 -16.78 -10.61 -2.74
N HIS A 62 -17.92 -10.01 -3.11
CA HIS A 62 -17.97 -9.15 -4.30
C HIS A 62 -17.20 -7.85 -4.09
N ALA A 63 -17.34 -7.20 -2.92
CA ALA A 63 -16.55 -6.04 -2.55
C ALA A 63 -15.04 -6.34 -2.49
N ARG A 64 -14.67 -7.54 -2.04
CA ARG A 64 -13.28 -8.03 -2.04
C ARG A 64 -12.75 -8.19 -3.46
N ALA A 65 -13.53 -8.78 -4.36
CA ALA A 65 -13.15 -8.95 -5.76
C ALA A 65 -12.92 -7.59 -6.45
N LEU A 66 -13.82 -6.62 -6.23
CA LEU A 66 -13.68 -5.26 -6.76
C LEU A 66 -12.44 -4.53 -6.20
N ALA A 67 -12.13 -4.71 -4.91
CA ALA A 67 -10.90 -4.18 -4.34
C ALA A 67 -9.66 -4.83 -4.96
N LEU A 68 -9.68 -6.15 -5.17
CA LEU A 68 -8.56 -6.88 -5.79
C LEU A 68 -8.30 -6.47 -7.24
N ASP A 69 -9.34 -6.13 -8.00
CA ASP A 69 -9.23 -5.67 -9.40
C ASP A 69 -8.43 -4.36 -9.55
N THR A 70 -8.35 -3.57 -8.48
CA THR A 70 -7.59 -2.31 -8.43
C THR A 70 -6.35 -2.39 -7.56
N ALA A 71 -6.10 -3.55 -6.92
CA ALA A 71 -4.97 -3.75 -6.03
C ALA A 71 -3.72 -4.15 -6.81
N PRO A 72 -2.51 -3.85 -6.27
CA PRO A 72 -1.28 -4.33 -6.88
C PRO A 72 -1.19 -5.87 -6.84
N PRO A 73 -0.39 -6.50 -7.73
CA PRO A 73 -0.23 -7.94 -7.76
C PRO A 73 0.23 -8.53 -6.42
N GLY A 74 -0.35 -9.66 -6.04
CA GLY A 74 -0.04 -10.32 -4.76
C GLY A 74 -0.59 -9.60 -3.53
N ALA A 75 -1.48 -8.60 -3.70
CA ALA A 75 -2.13 -7.95 -2.59
C ALA A 75 -3.09 -8.88 -1.84
N VAL A 76 -3.19 -8.64 -0.54
CA VAL A 76 -4.14 -9.28 0.37
C VAL A 76 -5.15 -8.24 0.82
N VAL A 77 -6.43 -8.51 0.57
CA VAL A 77 -7.56 -7.67 1.02
C VAL A 77 -8.20 -8.30 2.25
N ARG A 78 -8.35 -7.52 3.32
CA ARG A 78 -9.07 -7.87 4.54
C ARG A 78 -10.24 -6.93 4.73
N LEU A 79 -11.42 -7.52 4.96
CA LEU A 79 -12.65 -6.80 5.28
C LEU A 79 -13.02 -7.07 6.73
N SER A 80 -13.39 -6.03 7.48
CA SER A 80 -13.82 -6.15 8.87
C SER A 80 -15.00 -5.21 9.11
N ARG A 81 -16.08 -5.68 9.74
CA ARG A 81 -17.19 -4.83 10.18
C ARG A 81 -17.11 -4.68 11.70
N LYS A 82 -16.98 -3.45 12.20
CA LYS A 82 -16.90 -3.12 13.65
C LYS A 82 -17.58 -1.79 13.92
N GLY A 83 -18.37 -1.71 15.00
CA GLY A 83 -18.95 -0.45 15.48
C GLY A 83 -19.84 0.27 14.46
N GLY A 84 -20.60 -0.48 13.66
CA GLY A 84 -21.44 0.11 12.59
C GLY A 84 -20.64 0.59 11.37
N ALA A 85 -19.33 0.37 11.30
CA ALA A 85 -18.51 0.70 10.15
C ALA A 85 -17.92 -0.55 9.48
N ALA A 86 -17.81 -0.54 8.16
CA ALA A 86 -17.03 -1.47 7.39
C ALA A 86 -15.64 -0.89 7.13
N HIS A 87 -14.60 -1.65 7.48
CA HIS A 87 -13.19 -1.35 7.25
C HIS A 87 -12.63 -2.29 6.18
N VAL A 88 -11.92 -1.71 5.23
CA VAL A 88 -11.20 -2.42 4.17
C VAL A 88 -9.72 -2.09 4.31
N THR A 89 -8.89 -3.12 4.39
CA THR A 89 -7.44 -2.99 4.46
C THR A 89 -6.82 -3.81 3.33
N VAL A 90 -5.92 -3.19 2.57
CA VAL A 90 -5.20 -3.81 1.46
C VAL A 90 -3.71 -3.72 1.76
N THR A 91 -3.00 -4.83 1.66
CA THR A 91 -1.56 -4.93 1.92
C THR A 91 -0.87 -5.68 0.78
N ALA A 92 0.31 -5.23 0.36
CA ALA A 92 1.10 -5.87 -0.69
C ALA A 92 2.60 -5.78 -0.38
N ARG A 93 3.41 -6.62 -1.04
CA ARG A 93 4.87 -6.60 -0.91
C ARG A 93 5.52 -6.15 -2.22
N VAL A 94 6.23 -5.03 -2.19
CA VAL A 94 6.85 -4.41 -3.38
C VAL A 94 8.26 -3.94 -3.03
N ALA A 95 9.23 -4.20 -3.91
CA ALA A 95 10.64 -3.88 -3.68
C ALA A 95 11.20 -4.38 -2.33
N GLY A 96 10.72 -5.54 -1.85
CA GLY A 96 11.10 -6.13 -0.56
C GLY A 96 10.39 -5.54 0.67
N LEU A 97 9.61 -4.47 0.50
CA LEU A 97 8.90 -3.76 1.57
C LEU A 97 7.41 -4.14 1.60
N GLU A 98 6.82 -4.16 2.78
CA GLU A 98 5.37 -4.28 2.94
C GLU A 98 4.75 -2.88 2.90
N VAL A 99 3.74 -2.70 2.05
CA VAL A 99 2.97 -1.46 1.90
C VAL A 99 1.49 -1.76 2.07
N GLY A 100 0.72 -0.77 2.51
CA GLY A 100 -0.72 -0.96 2.65
C GLY A 100 -1.51 0.34 2.70
N GLY A 101 -2.82 0.19 2.52
CA GLY A 101 -3.82 1.24 2.57
C GLY A 101 -5.10 0.75 3.25
N SER A 102 -5.85 1.66 3.85
CA SER A 102 -7.10 1.33 4.52
C SER A 102 -8.15 2.41 4.31
N ALA A 103 -9.41 1.98 4.20
CA ALA A 103 -10.57 2.86 4.15
C ALA A 103 -11.68 2.32 5.06
N ALA A 104 -12.48 3.21 5.62
CA ALA A 104 -13.64 2.87 6.43
C ALA A 104 -14.88 3.57 5.89
N VAL A 105 -16.03 2.92 6.01
CA VAL A 105 -17.33 3.51 5.67
C VAL A 105 -18.34 3.18 6.76
N LEU A 106 -19.18 4.16 7.12
CA LEU A 106 -20.30 3.93 8.02
C LEU A 106 -21.37 3.12 7.29
N LEU A 107 -21.91 2.13 7.97
CA LEU A 107 -23.08 1.40 7.55
C LEU A 107 -24.24 1.98 8.34
N GLU A 108 -25.28 2.45 7.65
CA GLU A 108 -26.51 2.88 8.32
C GLU A 108 -26.97 1.73 9.25
N PRO A 109 -27.18 2.00 10.55
CA PRO A 109 -27.71 1.01 11.46
C PRO A 109 -29.01 0.48 10.86
N GLY A 110 -29.11 -0.84 10.72
CA GLY A 110 -30.30 -1.48 10.17
C GLY A 110 -31.55 -0.91 10.81
N VAL A 111 -32.43 -0.34 9.99
CA VAL A 111 -33.74 0.12 10.42
C VAL A 111 -34.43 -1.06 11.13
N SER A 112 -34.68 -0.93 12.43
CA SER A 112 -35.57 -1.86 13.10
C SER A 112 -36.92 -1.78 12.38
N PRO A 113 -37.58 -2.90 12.04
CA PRO A 113 -38.97 -2.83 11.60
C PRO A 113 -39.76 -2.04 12.65
N PRO A 114 -40.70 -1.17 12.24
CA PRO A 114 -41.51 -0.42 13.19
C PRO A 114 -42.13 -1.41 14.18
N PRO A 115 -42.20 -1.06 15.49
CA PRO A 115 -42.94 -1.89 16.44
C PRO A 115 -44.34 -2.11 15.86
N PRO A 116 -44.92 -3.32 16.00
CA PRO A 116 -46.27 -3.56 15.53
C PRO A 116 -47.16 -2.49 16.15
N GLU A 117 -47.80 -1.67 15.30
CA GLU A 117 -48.84 -0.76 15.76
C GLU A 117 -49.88 -1.63 16.46
N ASP A 118 -50.12 -1.38 17.74
CA ASP A 118 -51.28 -1.93 18.45
C ASP A 118 -52.52 -1.37 17.73
N VAL A 119 -53.03 -2.16 16.78
CA VAL A 119 -54.31 -1.92 16.14
C VAL A 119 -55.38 -2.17 17.23
N PRO A 120 -56.26 -1.19 17.48
CA PRO A 120 -57.18 -1.18 18.62
C PRO A 120 -58.19 -2.34 18.62
#